data_AF-A0A3C0W844-F1
#
_entry.id   AF-A0A3C0W844-F1
#
_cell.length_a   1.000
_cell.length_b   1.000
_cell.length_c   1.000
_cell.angle_alpha   90.00
_cell.angle_beta   90.00
_cell.angle_gamma   90.00
#
_symmetry.space_group_name_H-M   'P 1'
#
loop_
_entity.id
_entity.type
_entity.pdbx_description
1 polymer ?
#
loop_
_entity_poly.entity_id
_entity_poly.type
_entity_poly.pdbx_seq_one_letter_code
_entity_poly.pdbx_strand_id
1 'polypeptide(L)' 'TFREDLLYRLNVVNLRLPSLRERPGDIAVLADHFVKKYAAANGVPVRPISAKAREAIAAHRWPGNVRELENAMHRAV' A
#
# COMPACT_ATOMS: atom_id res chain seq x y z
N THR A 1 12.13 9.09 29.08
CA THR A 1 11.55 7.73 29.17
C THR A 1 10.09 7.79 28.78
N PHE A 2 9.54 6.73 28.20
CA PHE A 2 8.09 6.68 27.94
C PHE A 2 7.35 6.39 29.26
N ARG A 3 6.18 7.00 29.47
CA ARG A 3 5.40 6.85 30.70
C ARG A 3 4.61 5.56 30.70
N GLU A 4 4.85 4.70 31.68
CA GLU A 4 4.11 3.45 31.82
C GLU A 4 2.61 3.68 32.03
N ASP A 5 2.22 4.62 32.88
CA ASP A 5 0.81 4.91 33.16
C ASP A 5 0.05 5.36 31.90
N LEU A 6 0.73 6.07 31.00
CA LEU A 6 0.19 6.46 29.71
C LEU A 6 0.09 5.26 28.76
N LEU A 7 1.07 4.35 28.75
CA LEU A 7 1.00 3.12 27.96
C LEU A 7 -0.24 2.31 28.32
N TYR A 8 -0.51 2.12 29.61
CA TYR A 8 -1.69 1.38 30.09
C TYR A 8 -2.99 2.03 29.62
N ARG A 9 -3.08 3.37 29.62
CA ARG A 9 -4.27 4.11 29.16
C ARG A 9 -4.47 4.05 27.64
N LEU A 10 -3.40 4.05 26.87
CA LEU A 10 -3.48 3.99 25.40
C LEU A 10 -3.69 2.57 24.88
N ASN A 11 -3.16 1.57 25.59
CA ASN A 11 -3.18 0.17 25.15
C ASN A 11 -4.41 -0.62 25.62
N VAL A 12 -5.55 0.07 25.85
CA VAL A 12 -6.82 -0.57 26.24
C VAL A 12 -7.37 -1.44 25.10
N VAL A 13 -7.23 -0.97 23.86
CA VAL A 13 -7.53 -1.75 22.64
C VAL A 13 -6.33 -1.66 21.72
N ASN A 14 -5.71 -2.80 21.41
CA ASN A 14 -4.57 -2.87 20.51
C ASN A 14 -5.01 -3.43 19.15
N LEU A 15 -4.83 -2.65 18.09
CA LEU A 15 -5.01 -3.11 16.72
C LEU A 15 -3.64 -3.25 16.07
N ARG A 16 -3.24 -4.50 15.81
CA ARG A 16 -2.05 -4.78 15.01
C ARG A 16 -2.36 -4.55 13.54
N LEU A 17 -1.70 -3.57 12.92
CA LEU A 17 -1.75 -3.38 11.48
C LEU A 17 -0.64 -4.24 10.82
N PRO A 18 -0.98 -5.32 10.09
CA PRO A 18 0.02 -6.12 9.40
C PRO A 18 0.76 -5.29 8.34
N SER A 19 2.01 -5.62 8.06
CA SER A 19 2.71 -5.06 6.90
C SER A 19 2.11 -5.57 5.60
N LEU A 20 2.34 -4.86 4.48
CA LEU A 20 1.76 -5.20 3.18
C LEU A 20 2.19 -6.61 2.70
N ARG A 21 3.43 -7.02 3.01
CA ARG A 21 3.94 -8.37 2.72
C ARG A 21 3.21 -9.50 3.47
N GLU A 22 2.57 -9.19 4.60
CA GLU A 22 1.78 -10.16 5.37
C GLU A 22 0.35 -10.29 4.81
N ARG A 23 -0.03 -9.45 3.85
CA ARG A 23 -1.34 -9.43 3.19
C ARG A 23 -1.22 -9.28 1.66
N PRO A 24 -0.58 -10.25 0.98
CA PRO A 24 -0.28 -10.13 -0.46
C PRO A 24 -1.54 -9.95 -1.33
N GLY A 25 -2.71 -10.41 -0.89
CA GLY A 25 -3.99 -10.18 -1.60
C GLY A 25 -4.36 -8.71 -1.77
N ASP A 26 -3.94 -7.84 -0.84
CA ASP A 26 -4.25 -6.40 -0.91
C ASP A 26 -3.42 -5.68 -1.97
N ILE A 27 -2.25 -6.22 -2.35
CA ILE A 27 -1.31 -5.56 -3.24
C ILE A 27 -1.95 -5.26 -4.59
N ALA A 28 -2.64 -6.25 -5.17
CA ALA A 28 -3.30 -6.10 -6.48
C ALA A 28 -4.43 -5.07 -6.42
N VAL A 29 -5.27 -5.13 -5.38
CA VAL A 29 -6.42 -4.23 -5.19
C VAL A 29 -5.95 -2.79 -5.00
N LEU A 30 -4.92 -2.58 -4.19
CA LEU A 30 -4.32 -1.27 -3.95
C LEU A 30 -3.65 -0.72 -5.21
N ALA A 31 -2.91 -1.55 -5.96
CA ALA A 31 -2.27 -1.14 -7.20
C ALA A 31 -3.31 -0.65 -8.23
N ASP A 32 -4.38 -1.42 -8.44
CA ASP A 32 -5.47 -1.04 -9.34
C ASP A 32 -6.19 0.24 -8.87
N HIS A 33 -6.36 0.43 -7.55
CA HIS A 33 -6.90 1.66 -6.99
C HIS A 33 -6.00 2.87 -7.29
N PHE A 34 -4.70 2.78 -7.04
CA PHE A 34 -3.78 3.90 -7.25
C PHE A 34 -3.61 4.25 -8.73
N VAL A 35 -3.57 3.28 -9.63
CA VAL A 35 -3.53 3.54 -11.07
C VAL A 35 -4.75 4.35 -11.52
N LYS A 36 -5.95 3.98 -11.06
CA LYS A 36 -7.18 4.74 -11.33
C LYS A 36 -7.13 6.15 -10.73
N LYS A 37 -6.69 6.27 -9.47
CA LYS A 37 -6.55 7.54 -8.75
C LYS A 37 -5.66 8.51 -9.51
N TYR A 38 -4.48 8.07 -9.94
CA TYR A 38 -3.52 8.94 -10.62
C TYR A 38 -3.86 9.19 -12.08
N ALA A 39 -4.52 8.25 -12.76
CA ALA A 39 -4.98 8.49 -14.13
C ALA A 39 -6.02 9.63 -14.15
N ALA A 40 -6.95 9.60 -13.20
CA ALA A 40 -7.92 10.67 -12.99
C ALA A 40 -7.24 12.00 -12.62
N ALA A 41 -6.27 11.99 -11.70
CA ALA A 41 -5.55 13.19 -11.27
C ALA A 41 -4.73 13.84 -12.40
N ASN A 42 -4.15 13.03 -13.29
CA ASN A 42 -3.33 13.48 -14.41
C ASN A 42 -4.15 13.75 -15.68
N GLY A 43 -5.48 13.51 -15.67
CA GLY A 43 -6.33 13.69 -16.84
C GLY A 43 -6.03 12.72 -17.99
N VAL A 44 -5.46 11.54 -17.70
CA VAL A 44 -5.12 10.53 -18.69
C VAL A 44 -6.06 9.32 -18.60
N PRO A 45 -6.27 8.57 -19.68
CA PRO A 45 -7.02 7.31 -19.62
C PRO A 45 -6.38 6.31 -18.68
N VAL A 46 -7.20 5.55 -17.94
CA VAL A 46 -6.72 4.46 -17.07
C VAL A 46 -6.07 3.39 -17.94
N ARG A 47 -4.79 3.11 -17.72
CA ARG A 47 -4.07 2.02 -18.38
C ARG A 47 -4.05 0.78 -17.48
N PRO A 48 -4.44 -0.40 -17.98
CA PRO A 48 -4.39 -1.61 -17.19
C PRO A 48 -2.93 -2.00 -16.89
N ILE A 49 -2.69 -2.49 -15.66
CA ILE A 49 -1.39 -3.05 -15.29
C ILE A 49 -1.16 -4.35 -16.07
N SER A 50 -0.05 -4.43 -16.81
CA SER A 50 0.32 -5.60 -17.60
C SER A 50 0.54 -6.83 -16.72
N ALA A 51 0.36 -8.03 -17.27
CA ALA A 51 0.55 -9.29 -16.53
C ALA A 51 1.95 -9.39 -15.89
N LYS A 52 3.00 -9.07 -16.65
CA LYS A 52 4.39 -9.03 -16.16
C LYS A 52 4.57 -8.03 -15.00
N ALA A 53 3.93 -6.88 -15.07
CA ALA A 53 3.99 -5.91 -13.97
C ALA A 53 3.24 -6.40 -12.73
N ARG A 54 2.07 -7.06 -12.89
CA ARG A 54 1.34 -7.67 -11.77
C ARG A 54 2.18 -8.71 -11.04
N GLU A 55 2.87 -9.58 -11.77
CA GLU A 55 3.80 -10.56 -11.20
C GLU A 55 4.93 -9.90 -10.42
N ALA A 56 5.56 -8.87 -11.00
CA ALA A 56 6.64 -8.14 -10.35
C ALA A 56 6.19 -7.41 -9.07
N ILE A 57 5.01 -6.77 -9.11
CA ILE A 57 4.42 -6.06 -7.97
C ILE A 57 4.06 -7.07 -6.85
N ALA A 58 3.53 -8.24 -7.20
CA ALA A 58 3.19 -9.29 -6.24
C ALA A 58 4.42 -9.95 -5.60
N ALA A 59 5.51 -10.11 -6.35
CA ALA A 59 6.75 -10.71 -5.85
C ALA A 59 7.58 -9.76 -4.96
N HIS A 60 7.34 -8.45 -5.04
CA HIS A 60 8.09 -7.46 -4.28
C HIS A 60 7.69 -7.45 -2.78
N ARG A 61 8.66 -7.21 -1.89
CA ARG A 61 8.45 -7.25 -0.41
C ARG A 61 7.83 -5.99 0.17
N TRP A 62 7.82 -4.88 -0.56
CA TRP A 62 7.29 -3.59 -0.15
C TRP A 62 7.73 -3.14 1.27
N PRO A 63 9.04 -2.93 1.51
CA PRO A 63 9.54 -2.44 2.81
C PRO A 63 8.90 -1.11 3.24
N GLY A 64 8.53 -0.23 2.30
CA GLY A 64 7.77 0.99 2.55
C GLY A 64 6.24 0.82 2.51
N ASN A 65 5.75 -0.43 2.50
CA ASN A 65 4.33 -0.80 2.53
C ASN A 65 3.49 -0.06 1.47
N VAL A 66 2.30 0.40 1.86
CA VAL A 66 1.33 1.08 1.00
C VAL A 66 1.91 2.35 0.38
N ARG A 67 2.74 3.11 1.12
CA ARG A 67 3.33 4.36 0.63
C ARG A 67 4.30 4.12 -0.53
N GLU A 68 5.11 3.07 -0.44
CA GLU A 68 6.01 2.70 -1.53
C GLU A 68 5.24 2.21 -2.76
N LEU A 69 4.21 1.38 -2.56
CA LEU A 69 3.33 0.93 -3.64
C LEU A 69 2.63 2.10 -4.33
N GLU A 70 2.05 3.02 -3.56
CA GLU A 70 1.39 4.23 -4.09
C GLU A 70 2.35 5.06 -4.94
N ASN A 71 3.56 5.34 -4.43
CA ASN A 71 4.57 6.09 -5.16
C ASN A 71 5.02 5.37 -6.45
N ALA A 72 5.12 4.04 -6.42
CA ALA A 72 5.46 3.25 -7.60
C ALA A 72 4.36 3.36 -8.67
N MET A 73 3.09 3.27 -8.28
CA MET A 73 1.96 3.41 -9.20
C MET A 73 1.84 4.83 -9.74
N HIS A 74 2.05 5.85 -8.91
CA HIS A 74 2.05 7.25 -9.34
C HIS A 74 3.06 7.50 -10.47
N ARG A 75 4.28 6.97 -10.36
CA ARG A 75 5.32 7.12 -11.39
C ARG A 75 5.02 6.34 -12.68
N ALA A 76 4.19 5.30 -12.60
CA ALA A 76 3.88 4.44 -13.73
C ALA A 76 2.73 4.99 -14.61
N VAL A 77 1.90 5.87 -14.05
CA VAL A 77 0.73 6.47 -14.72
C VAL A 77 1.11 7.72 -15.47
#